data_AF-A0A8K0CPT6-F1
#
_entry.id   AF-A0A8K0CPT6-F1
#
_cell.length_a   1.000
_cell.length_b   1.000
_cell.length_c   1.000
_cell.angle_alpha   90.00
_cell.angle_beta   90.00
_cell.angle_gamma   90.00
#
_symmetry.space_group_name_H-M   'P 1'
#
loop_
_entity.id
_entity.type
_entity.pdbx_description
1 polymer ?
#
loop_
_entity_poly.entity_id
_entity_poly.type
_entity_poly.pdbx_seq_one_letter_code
_entity_poly.pdbx_strand_id
1 'polypeptide(L)'
;MENVTFCYYLGYRYPYFHPQKYEQTREFLLQLSLKFIVVFIFEHLMAIMAGLIAASIPSLPYSVKTQLNIQQQKMKESRIEILNETFTNKVGKLSTAKNKKLILPFPTKILSSLSNLSYTSKKT
;
A
#
# COMPACT_ATOMS: atom_id res chain seq x y z
N MET A 1 0.44 2.67 -74.58
CA MET A 1 -0.10 2.65 -73.20
C MET A 1 -1.33 1.75 -73.23
N GLU A 2 -1.26 0.59 -72.59
CA GLU A 2 -2.46 -0.23 -72.39
C GLU A 2 -3.36 0.44 -71.35
N ASN A 3 -4.65 0.55 -71.66
CA ASN A 3 -5.64 1.12 -70.76
C ASN A 3 -6.06 0.05 -69.75
N VAL A 4 -5.37 -0.01 -68.60
CA VAL A 4 -5.66 -0.97 -67.53
C VAL A 4 -6.98 -0.59 -66.85
N THR A 5 -7.99 -1.45 -66.99
CA THR A 5 -9.36 -1.23 -66.48
C THR A 5 -9.61 -1.86 -65.10
N PHE A 6 -8.78 -2.83 -64.69
CA PHE A 6 -8.91 -3.54 -63.42
C PHE A 6 -7.58 -3.62 -62.68
N CYS A 7 -7.61 -3.33 -61.38
CA CYS A 7 -6.46 -3.43 -60.48
C CYS A 7 -6.77 -4.36 -59.30
N TYR A 8 -5.77 -5.13 -58.87
CA TYR A 8 -5.85 -5.97 -57.68
C TYR A 8 -5.35 -5.21 -56.46
N TYR A 9 -6.09 -5.31 -55.36
CA TYR A 9 -5.67 -4.79 -54.06
C TYR A 9 -5.82 -5.89 -53.01
N LEU A 10 -5.00 -5.81 -51.96
CA LEU A 10 -5.06 -6.74 -50.85
C LEU A 10 -6.33 -6.45 -50.04
N GLY A 11 -7.33 -7.33 -50.14
CA GLY A 11 -8.58 -7.20 -49.39
C GLY A 11 -9.42 -8.46 -49.45
N TYR A 12 -10.02 -8.82 -48.30
CA TYR A 12 -10.97 -9.94 -48.19
C TYR A 12 -12.38 -9.44 -48.55
N ARG A 13 -12.56 -9.12 -49.83
CA ARG A 13 -13.82 -8.63 -50.39
C ARG A 13 -14.20 -9.44 -51.62
N TYR A 14 -15.50 -9.50 -51.90
CA TYR A 14 -15.98 -10.18 -53.09
C TYR A 14 -15.59 -9.42 -54.38
N PRO A 15 -15.26 -10.16 -55.47
CA PRO A 15 -14.88 -9.56 -56.75
C PRO A 15 -16.06 -8.89 -57.44
N TYR A 16 -15.78 -8.11 -58.49
CA TYR A 16 -16.77 -7.29 -59.19
C TYR A 16 -17.84 -8.06 -59.98
N PHE A 17 -17.65 -9.36 -60.19
CA PHE A 17 -18.62 -10.25 -60.84
C PHE A 17 -19.55 -10.96 -59.86
N HIS A 18 -19.33 -10.83 -58.55
CA HIS A 18 -20.13 -11.50 -57.52
C HIS A 18 -21.39 -10.66 -57.21
N PRO A 19 -22.55 -11.29 -56.89
CA PRO A 19 -23.78 -10.55 -56.53
C PRO A 19 -23.60 -9.60 -55.34
N GLN A 20 -22.70 -9.94 -54.40
CA GLN A 20 -22.33 -9.09 -53.25
C GLN A 20 -21.04 -8.32 -53.54
N LYS A 21 -20.96 -7.63 -54.67
CA LYS A 21 -19.75 -6.93 -55.15
C LYS A 21 -19.17 -5.98 -54.10
N TYR A 22 -17.87 -6.13 -53.82
CA TYR A 22 -17.08 -5.33 -52.86
C TYR A 22 -17.50 -5.42 -51.39
N GLU A 23 -18.50 -6.25 -51.07
CA GLU A 23 -18.83 -6.56 -49.68
C GLU A 23 -17.73 -7.39 -49.02
N GLN A 24 -17.73 -7.34 -47.69
CA GLN A 24 -16.74 -8.03 -46.88
C GLN A 24 -17.03 -9.53 -46.85
N THR A 25 -16.01 -10.33 -47.14
CA THR A 25 -16.14 -11.80 -47.11
C THR A 25 -16.14 -12.28 -45.67
N ARG A 26 -16.79 -13.43 -45.39
CA ARG A 26 -16.74 -14.08 -44.07
C ARG A 26 -15.31 -14.38 -43.61
N GLU A 27 -14.41 -14.65 -44.54
CA GLU A 27 -12.97 -14.84 -44.28
C GLU A 27 -12.32 -13.65 -43.57
N PHE A 28 -12.80 -12.43 -43.83
CA PHE A 28 -12.31 -11.26 -43.11
C PHE A 28 -12.56 -11.38 -41.60
N LEU A 29 -13.78 -11.79 -41.21
CA LEU A 29 -14.16 -11.92 -39.81
C LEU A 29 -13.37 -13.04 -39.12
N LEU A 30 -13.09 -14.12 -39.84
CA LEU A 30 -12.28 -15.21 -39.33
C LEU A 30 -10.85 -14.75 -39.03
N GLN A 31 -10.22 -14.04 -39.98
CA GLN A 31 -8.87 -13.52 -39.78
C GLN A 31 -8.79 -12.43 -38.72
N LEU A 32 -9.82 -11.57 -38.65
CA LEU A 32 -9.93 -10.56 -37.61
C LEU A 32 -10.01 -11.23 -36.23
N SER A 33 -10.86 -12.24 -36.09
CA SER A 33 -11.00 -13.01 -34.84
C SER A 33 -9.70 -13.69 -34.45
N LEU A 34 -8.99 -14.30 -35.41
CA LEU A 34 -7.70 -14.95 -35.16
C LEU A 34 -6.65 -13.95 -34.62
N LYS A 35 -6.58 -12.75 -35.21
CA LYS A 35 -5.69 -11.69 -34.72
C LYS A 35 -6.02 -11.29 -33.29
N PHE A 36 -7.30 -11.14 -32.95
CA PHE A 36 -7.73 -10.83 -31.59
C PHE A 36 -7.41 -11.96 -30.59
N ILE A 37 -7.61 -13.23 -30.98
CA ILE A 37 -7.28 -14.38 -30.14
C ILE A 37 -5.79 -14.41 -29.82
N VAL A 38 -4.93 -14.16 -30.81
CA VAL A 38 -3.47 -14.11 -30.60
C VAL A 38 -3.08 -13.02 -29.60
N VAL A 39 -3.64 -11.81 -29.76
CA VAL A 39 -3.39 -10.69 -28.83
C VAL A 39 -3.87 -11.03 -27.42
N PHE A 40 -5.06 -11.59 -27.29
CA PHE A 40 -5.64 -12.00 -26.02
C PHE A 40 -4.76 -13.03 -25.29
N ILE A 41 -4.35 -14.10 -25.98
CA ILE A 41 -3.49 -15.13 -25.40
C ILE A 41 -2.14 -14.53 -24.99
N PHE A 42 -1.53 -13.71 -25.84
CA PHE A 42 -0.25 -13.08 -25.53
C PHE A 42 -0.34 -12.19 -24.29
N GLU A 43 -1.39 -11.37 -24.18
CA GLU A 43 -1.63 -10.52 -23.03
C GLU A 43 -1.74 -11.33 -21.73
N HIS A 44 -2.53 -12.41 -21.74
CA HIS A 44 -2.71 -13.25 -20.55
C HIS A 44 -1.41 -13.96 -20.16
N LEU A 45 -0.65 -14.46 -21.14
CA LEU A 45 0.65 -15.07 -20.87
C LEU A 45 1.64 -14.07 -20.27
N MET A 46 1.74 -12.87 -20.84
CA MET A 46 2.62 -11.83 -20.31
C MET A 46 2.19 -11.38 -18.92
N ALA A 47 0.89 -11.23 -18.67
CA ALA A 47 0.36 -10.88 -17.35
C ALA A 47 0.69 -11.93 -16.29
N ILE A 48 0.50 -13.22 -16.62
CA ILE A 48 0.87 -14.33 -15.72
C ILE A 48 2.36 -14.35 -15.47
N MET A 49 3.20 -14.26 -16.52
CA MET A 49 4.64 -14.27 -16.38
C MET A 49 5.17 -13.09 -15.56
N ALA A 50 4.63 -11.89 -15.78
CA ALA A 50 4.95 -10.71 -14.98
C ALA A 50 4.54 -10.91 -13.52
N GLY A 51 3.37 -11.51 -13.26
CA GLY A 51 2.93 -11.87 -11.92
C GLY A 51 3.85 -12.89 -11.23
N LEU A 52 4.31 -13.92 -11.96
CA LEU A 52 5.27 -14.90 -11.45
C LEU A 52 6.63 -14.27 -11.12
N ILE A 53 7.13 -13.39 -11.99
CA ILE A 53 8.39 -12.67 -11.75
C ILE A 53 8.25 -11.76 -10.52
N ALA A 54 7.14 -11.03 -10.41
CA ALA A 54 6.87 -10.17 -9.26
C ALA A 54 6.75 -10.97 -7.95
N ALA A 55 6.20 -12.19 -8.00
CA ALA A 55 6.16 -13.07 -6.83
C ALA A 55 7.54 -13.64 -6.47
N SER A 56 8.40 -13.87 -7.47
CA SER A 56 9.74 -14.42 -7.26
C SER A 56 10.75 -13.40 -6.75
N ILE A 57 10.63 -12.12 -7.14
CA ILE A 57 11.56 -11.08 -6.71
C ILE A 57 11.13 -10.60 -5.33
N PRO A 58 11.96 -10.79 -4.27
CA PRO A 58 11.66 -10.20 -2.98
C PRO A 58 11.66 -8.68 -3.11
N SER A 59 10.68 -8.02 -2.53
CA SER A 59 10.50 -6.55 -2.62
C SER A 59 11.69 -5.73 -2.08
N LEU A 60 12.57 -6.35 -1.28
CA LEU A 60 13.71 -5.72 -0.65
C LEU A 60 14.94 -6.64 -0.73
N PRO A 61 16.14 -6.09 -1.01
CA PRO A 61 17.37 -6.87 -0.96
C PRO A 61 17.68 -7.31 0.49
N TYR A 62 18.28 -8.49 0.64
CA TYR A 62 18.54 -9.12 1.95
C TYR A 62 19.34 -8.21 2.90
N SER A 63 20.34 -7.49 2.39
CA SER A 63 21.15 -6.56 3.18
C SER A 63 20.33 -5.44 3.84
N VAL A 64 19.29 -4.94 3.15
CA VAL A 64 18.45 -3.87 3.73
C VAL A 64 17.50 -4.46 4.77
N LYS A 65 16.98 -5.67 4.53
CA LYS A 65 16.11 -6.38 5.48
C LYS A 65 16.81 -6.64 6.81
N THR A 66 18.07 -7.08 6.79
CA THR A 66 18.84 -7.31 8.02
C THR A 66 19.11 -6.02 8.77
N GLN A 67 19.50 -4.94 8.07
CA GLN A 67 19.71 -3.63 8.68
C GLN A 67 18.44 -3.09 9.34
N LEU A 68 17.29 -3.19 8.66
CA LEU A 68 16.00 -2.78 9.22
C LEU A 68 15.64 -3.57 10.48
N ASN A 69 15.83 -4.89 10.48
CA ASN A 69 15.58 -5.73 11.66
C ASN A 69 16.46 -5.32 12.84
N ILE A 70 17.75 -5.08 12.60
CA ILE A 70 18.70 -4.64 13.64
C ILE A 70 18.29 -3.26 14.18
N GLN A 71 17.95 -2.31 13.30
CA GLN A 71 17.48 -0.99 13.72
C GLN A 71 16.20 -1.08 14.55
N GLN A 72 15.25 -1.93 14.15
CA GLN A 72 14.01 -2.15 14.90
C GLN A 72 14.27 -2.75 16.29
N GLN A 73 15.23 -3.67 16.42
CA GLN A 73 15.62 -4.23 17.71
C GLN A 73 16.23 -3.17 18.62
N LYS A 74 17.19 -2.40 18.13
CA LYS A 74 17.80 -1.28 18.87
C LYS A 74 16.76 -0.25 19.33
N MET A 75 15.78 0.06 18.47
CA MET A 75 14.67 0.97 18.80
C MET A 75 13.74 0.41 19.87
N LYS A 76 13.58 -0.92 19.96
CA LYS A 76 12.79 -1.55 21.03
C LYS A 76 13.55 -1.51 22.35
N GLU A 77 14.84 -1.80 22.32
CA GLU A 77 15.71 -1.75 23.50
C GLU A 77 15.75 -0.35 24.12
N SER A 78 15.97 0.69 23.30
CA SER A 78 15.97 2.07 23.79
C SER A 78 14.63 2.50 24.37
N ARG A 79 13.51 2.06 23.78
CA ARG A 79 12.17 2.29 24.34
C ARG A 79 11.97 1.61 25.68
N ILE A 80 12.46 0.39 25.86
CA ILE A 80 12.35 -0.36 27.11
C ILE A 80 13.17 0.32 28.21
N GLU A 81 14.38 0.78 27.88
CA GLU A 81 15.25 1.51 28.81
C GLU A 81 14.59 2.80 29.29
N ILE A 82 14.13 3.65 28.38
CA ILE A 82 13.41 4.89 28.71
C ILE A 82 12.18 4.57 29.57
N LEU A 83 11.41 3.54 29.21
CA LEU A 83 10.24 3.14 29.96
C LEU A 83 10.63 2.69 31.39
N ASN A 84 11.69 1.90 31.54
CA ASN A 84 12.17 1.45 32.84
C ASN A 84 12.60 2.65 33.71
N GLU A 85 13.37 3.58 33.16
CA GLU A 85 13.72 4.82 33.86
C GLU A 85 12.50 5.64 34.28
N THR A 86 11.46 5.70 33.45
CA THR A 86 10.22 6.41 33.83
C THR A 86 9.49 5.70 34.98
N PHE A 87 9.50 4.37 35.01
CA PHE A 87 8.91 3.59 36.10
C PHE A 87 9.68 3.74 37.41
N THR A 88 11.01 3.62 37.39
CA THR A 88 11.85 3.75 38.61
C THR A 88 11.73 5.14 39.22
N ASN A 89 11.77 6.19 38.40
CA ASN A 89 11.58 7.57 38.84
C ASN A 89 10.19 7.80 39.46
N LYS A 90 9.14 7.20 38.89
CA LYS A 90 7.78 7.30 39.44
C LYS A 90 7.65 6.59 40.78
N VAL A 91 8.23 5.39 40.93
CA VAL A 91 8.25 4.64 42.18
C VAL A 91 9.01 5.40 43.27
N GLY A 92 10.16 6.00 42.94
CA GLY A 92 10.92 6.85 43.87
C GLY A 92 10.15 8.10 44.34
N LYS A 93 9.36 8.72 43.46
CA LYS A 93 8.46 9.82 43.84
C LYS A 93 7.30 9.36 44.74
N LEU A 94 6.76 8.18 44.50
CA LEU A 94 5.69 7.59 45.32
C LEU A 94 6.20 7.21 46.72
N SER A 95 7.40 6.65 46.83
CA SER A 95 7.99 6.27 48.12
C SER A 95 8.32 7.49 48.98
N THR A 96 8.90 8.55 48.39
CA THR A 96 9.16 9.83 49.06
C THR A 96 7.85 10.54 49.46
N ALA A 97 6.81 10.51 48.63
CA ALA A 97 5.48 11.02 48.98
C ALA A 97 4.83 10.23 50.13
N LYS A 98 4.98 8.90 50.17
CA LYS A 98 4.48 8.05 51.25
C LYS A 98 5.21 8.29 52.56
N ASN A 99 6.52 8.54 52.52
CA ASN A 99 7.34 8.88 53.68
C ASN A 99 7.01 10.28 54.22
N LYS A 100 6.79 11.27 53.34
CA LYS A 100 6.28 12.59 53.73
C LYS A 100 4.88 12.52 54.37
N LYS A 101 4.04 11.60 53.92
CA LYS A 101 2.72 11.32 54.53
C LYS A 101 2.83 10.59 55.89
N LEU A 102 3.93 9.87 56.12
CA LEU A 102 4.23 9.20 57.39
C LEU A 102 4.87 10.15 58.42
N ILE A 103 5.59 11.18 57.95
CA ILE A 103 6.27 12.19 58.79
C ILE A 103 5.38 13.40 59.12
N LEU A 104 4.26 13.61 58.42
CA LEU A 104 3.30 14.62 58.87
C LEU A 104 2.58 14.10 60.11
N PRO A 105 2.77 14.72 61.30
CA PRO A 105 1.91 14.44 62.44
C PRO A 105 0.51 14.82 62.00
N PHE A 106 -0.48 14.01 62.36
CA PHE A 106 -1.87 14.42 62.30
C PHE A 106 -2.00 15.80 62.97
N PRO A 107 -2.67 16.79 62.33
CA PRO A 107 -3.51 17.66 63.12
C PRO A 107 -4.93 17.60 62.58
N THR A 108 -5.81 17.31 63.53
CA THR A 108 -7.23 17.61 63.54
C THR A 108 -7.55 19.01 63.02
N LYS A 109 -8.63 19.11 62.21
CA LYS A 109 -9.45 20.31 61.92
C LYS A 109 -8.67 21.44 61.20
N ILE A 110 -9.14 21.97 60.07
CA ILE A 110 -10.16 23.01 60.03
C ILE A 110 -10.81 23.02 58.64
N LEU A 111 -12.13 22.86 58.62
CA LEU A 111 -13.03 23.41 57.61
C LEU A 111 -12.79 24.92 57.54
N SER A 112 -12.42 25.47 56.38
CA SER A 112 -12.74 26.81 55.87
C SER A 112 -11.60 27.39 55.03
N SER A 113 -11.72 27.25 53.71
CA SER A 113 -11.16 28.15 52.69
C SER A 113 -11.52 27.50 51.35
N LEU A 114 -12.74 27.70 50.86
CA LEU A 114 -13.04 28.78 49.91
C LEU A 114 -12.06 28.68 48.74
N SER A 115 -12.48 27.95 47.70
CA SER A 115 -13.16 28.56 46.54
C SER A 115 -12.17 29.37 45.72
N ASN A 116 -12.19 29.15 44.41
CA ASN A 116 -11.53 29.94 43.36
C ASN A 116 -10.14 29.44 42.97
N LEU A 117 -10.10 28.36 42.19
CA LEU A 117 -9.50 28.45 40.84
C LEU A 117 -9.99 27.29 39.97
N SER A 118 -11.28 27.37 39.64
CA SER A 118 -11.77 26.89 38.35
C SER A 118 -11.14 27.75 37.23
N TYR A 119 -11.17 27.26 35.99
CA TYR A 119 -10.64 27.86 34.74
C TYR A 119 -9.12 27.63 34.51
N THR A 120 -8.65 26.87 33.51
CA THR A 120 -9.16 26.61 32.16
C THR A 120 -8.64 25.28 31.61
N SER A 121 -9.57 24.43 31.17
CA SER A 121 -9.35 23.40 30.17
C SER A 121 -9.71 23.98 28.81
N LYS A 122 -8.74 24.08 27.90
CA LYS A 122 -8.96 24.21 26.45
C LYS A 122 -7.65 23.99 25.70
N LYS A 123 -7.53 22.89 24.98
CA LYS A 123 -6.64 22.79 23.81
C LYS A 123 -7.22 21.82 22.79
N THR A 124 -7.67 22.44 21.70
CA THR A 124 -7.75 21.97 20.31
C THR A 124 -6.89 20.76 19.97
#